data_AF-A0A8T5H2B4-F1
#
_entry.id   AF-A0A8T5H2B4-F1
#
_cell.length_a   1.000
_cell.length_b   1.000
_cell.length_c   1.000
_cell.angle_alpha   90.00
_cell.angle_beta   90.00
_cell.angle_gamma   90.00
#
_symmetry.space_group_name_H-M   'P 1'
#
loop_
_entity.id
_entity.type
_entity.pdbx_description
1 polymer ?
#
loop_
_entity_poly.entity_id
_entity_poly.type
_entity_poly.pdbx_seq_one_letter_code
_entity_poly.pdbx_strand_id
1 'polypeptide(L)'
;MSLTKESAYLYGYAKKLRKINREIKKHSKHADKHKRRHNKAKTLTEQDKHKKRHESKVIDINKLAHEHRRIMQKLLTHYRKFTHELKSKH
;
A
#
# COMPACT_ATOMS: atom_id res chain seq x y z
N MET A 1 1.19 14.86 25.46
CA MET A 1 0.70 13.57 24.93
C MET A 1 0.83 12.50 25.99
N SER A 2 -0.14 11.59 26.14
CA SER A 2 0.01 10.40 26.98
C SER A 2 0.46 9.20 26.13
N LEU A 3 1.27 8.31 26.69
CA LEU A 3 1.75 7.10 26.01
C LEU A 3 0.61 6.24 25.46
N THR A 4 -0.54 6.22 26.14
CA THR A 4 -1.75 5.51 25.69
C THR A 4 -2.35 6.10 24.41
N LYS A 5 -2.33 7.43 24.25
CA LYS A 5 -2.81 8.09 23.02
C LYS A 5 -1.86 7.80 21.85
N GLU A 6 -0.56 7.75 22.14
CA GLU A 6 0.47 7.43 21.14
C GLU A 6 0.36 5.97 20.65
N SER A 7 0.22 5.02 21.58
CA SER A 7 0.08 3.61 21.22
C SER A 7 -1.18 3.35 20.39
N ALA A 8 -2.31 3.98 20.74
CA ALA A 8 -3.54 3.88 19.96
C ALA A 8 -3.39 4.48 18.54
N TYR A 9 -2.70 5.62 18.42
CA TYR A 9 -2.42 6.26 17.14
C TYR A 9 -1.58 5.36 16.23
N LEU A 10 -0.45 4.84 16.74
CA LEU A 10 0.43 3.94 16.00
C LEU A 10 -0.27 2.64 15.62
N TYR A 11 -1.05 2.07 16.54
CA TYR A 11 -1.83 0.85 16.27
C TYR A 11 -2.83 1.03 15.12
N GLY A 12 -3.54 2.16 15.10
CA GLY A 12 -4.49 2.50 14.03
C GLY A 12 -3.82 2.52 12.65
N TYR A 13 -2.65 3.17 12.54
CA TYR A 13 -1.89 3.19 11.29
C TYR A 13 -1.27 1.85 10.94
N ALA A 14 -0.77 1.08 11.91
CA ALA A 14 -0.24 -0.26 11.67
C ALA A 14 -1.32 -1.20 11.11
N LYS A 15 -2.58 -1.08 11.56
CA LYS A 15 -3.72 -1.82 10.99
C LYS A 15 -3.99 -1.41 9.54
N LYS A 16 -3.96 -0.10 9.23
CA LYS A 16 -4.14 0.42 7.87
C LYS A 16 -3.03 -0.04 6.93
N LEU A 17 -1.76 0.08 7.33
CA LEU A 17 -0.61 -0.39 6.55
C LEU A 17 -0.67 -1.89 6.27
N ARG A 18 -1.03 -2.71 7.28
CA ARG A 18 -1.26 -4.15 7.08
C ARG A 18 -2.34 -4.44 6.05
N LYS A 19 -3.45 -3.68 6.06
CA LYS A 19 -4.52 -3.83 5.06
C LYS A 19 -4.01 -3.49 3.66
N ILE A 20 -3.33 -2.35 3.51
CA ILE A 20 -2.76 -1.93 2.22
C ILE A 20 -1.79 -2.98 1.67
N ASN A 21 -0.88 -3.50 2.51
CA ASN A 21 0.08 -4.52 2.09
C ASN A 21 -0.60 -5.83 1.65
N ARG A 22 -1.68 -6.23 2.31
CA ARG A 22 -2.48 -7.39 1.88
C ARG A 22 -3.11 -7.17 0.51
N GLU A 23 -3.69 -6.00 0.27
CA GLU A 23 -4.29 -5.67 -1.02
C GLU A 23 -3.22 -5.59 -2.13
N ILE A 24 -2.08 -4.93 -1.89
CA ILE A 24 -0.96 -4.91 -2.85
C ILE A 24 -0.57 -6.34 -3.22
N LYS A 25 -0.35 -7.23 -2.25
CA LYS A 25 -0.01 -8.64 -2.49
C LYS A 25 -1.07 -9.36 -3.34
N LYS A 26 -2.35 -9.12 -3.07
CA LYS A 26 -3.47 -9.70 -3.83
C LYS A 26 -3.48 -9.19 -5.28
N HIS A 27 -3.36 -7.87 -5.48
CA HIS A 27 -3.34 -7.27 -6.81
C HIS A 27 -2.10 -7.70 -7.61
N SER A 28 -0.92 -7.82 -6.98
CA SER A 28 0.30 -8.33 -7.63
C SER A 28 0.11 -9.75 -8.15
N LYS A 29 -0.45 -10.66 -7.33
CA LYS A 29 -0.77 -12.03 -7.78
C LYS A 29 -1.72 -12.04 -8.98
N HIS A 30 -2.72 -11.17 -8.99
CA HIS A 30 -3.65 -11.06 -10.11
C HIS A 30 -3.00 -10.47 -11.36
N ALA A 31 -2.15 -9.46 -11.20
CA ALA A 31 -1.38 -8.87 -12.30
C ALA A 31 -0.46 -9.92 -12.95
N ASP A 32 0.26 -10.71 -12.15
CA ASP A 32 1.13 -11.79 -12.63
C ASP A 32 0.34 -12.88 -13.34
N LYS A 33 -0.83 -13.24 -12.80
CA LYS A 33 -1.75 -14.20 -13.44
C LYS A 33 -2.18 -13.71 -14.81
N HIS A 34 -2.52 -12.43 -14.96
CA HIS A 34 -2.90 -11.87 -16.26
C HIS A 34 -1.73 -11.77 -17.22
N LYS A 35 -0.53 -11.42 -16.75
CA LYS A 35 0.69 -11.45 -17.56
C LYS A 35 1.00 -12.85 -18.09
N ARG A 36 0.89 -13.88 -17.24
CA ARG A 36 1.07 -15.28 -17.65
C ARG A 36 0.02 -15.73 -18.66
N ARG A 37 -1.24 -15.31 -18.49
CA ARG A 37 -2.33 -15.66 -19.42
C ARG A 37 -2.20 -14.94 -20.75
N HIS A 38 -1.77 -13.68 -20.76
CA HIS A 38 -1.41 -12.93 -21.97
C HIS A 38 -0.41 -13.73 -22.81
N ASN A 39 0.68 -14.19 -22.20
CA ASN A 39 1.73 -14.93 -22.91
C ASN A 39 1.30 -16.31 -23.44
N LYS A 40 0.18 -16.84 -22.95
CA LYS A 40 -0.38 -18.14 -23.37
C LYS A 40 -1.60 -18.00 -24.28
N ALA A 41 -2.10 -16.79 -24.48
CA ALA A 41 -3.29 -16.54 -25.28
C ALA A 41 -2.99 -16.77 -26.77
N LYS A 42 -3.93 -17.44 -27.45
CA LYS A 42 -3.76 -17.88 -28.84
C LYS A 42 -4.22 -16.83 -29.85
N THR A 43 -5.05 -15.88 -29.40
CA THR A 43 -5.62 -14.83 -30.24
C THR A 43 -5.21 -13.45 -29.75
N LEU A 44 -5.11 -12.49 -30.68
CA LEU A 44 -4.82 -11.09 -30.35
C LEU A 44 -5.88 -10.49 -29.42
N THR A 45 -7.15 -10.86 -29.59
CA THR A 45 -8.25 -10.39 -28.74
C THR A 45 -8.10 -10.85 -27.28
N GLU A 46 -7.70 -12.11 -27.05
CA GLU A 46 -7.44 -12.62 -25.70
C GLU A 46 -6.19 -12.00 -25.07
N GLN A 47 -5.15 -11.77 -25.88
CA GLN A 47 -3.96 -11.05 -25.45
C GLN A 47 -4.33 -9.65 -24.97
N ASP A 48 -5.04 -8.85 -25.78
CA ASP A 48 -5.46 -7.49 -25.41
C ASP A 48 -6.30 -7.46 -24.11
N LYS A 49 -7.24 -8.40 -23.97
CA LYS A 49 -8.04 -8.55 -22.75
C LYS A 49 -7.17 -8.80 -21.51
N HIS A 50 -6.16 -9.65 -21.62
CA HIS A 50 -5.25 -9.93 -20.51
C HIS A 50 -4.28 -8.78 -20.23
N LYS A 51 -3.83 -8.07 -21.26
CA LYS A 51 -3.02 -6.85 -21.14
C LYS A 51 -3.77 -5.77 -20.36
N LYS A 52 -4.99 -5.42 -20.78
CA LYS A 52 -5.84 -4.42 -20.11
C LYS A 52 -6.11 -4.77 -18.63
N ARG A 53 -6.37 -6.05 -18.34
CA ARG A 53 -6.58 -6.51 -16.95
C ARG A 53 -5.29 -6.44 -16.13
N HIS A 54 -4.14 -6.75 -16.71
CA HIS A 54 -2.85 -6.59 -16.05
C HIS A 54 -2.60 -5.12 -15.71
N GLU A 55 -2.73 -4.22 -16.69
CA GLU A 55 -2.54 -2.78 -16.53
C GLU A 55 -3.48 -2.19 -15.47
N SER A 56 -4.75 -2.58 -15.47
CA SER A 56 -5.71 -2.20 -14.43
C SER A 56 -5.22 -2.60 -13.03
N LYS A 57 -4.69 -3.81 -12.85
CA LYS A 57 -4.16 -4.24 -11.55
C LYS A 57 -2.88 -3.49 -11.15
N VAL A 58 -2.04 -3.13 -12.11
CA VAL A 58 -0.86 -2.27 -11.87
C VAL A 58 -1.27 -0.88 -11.40
N ILE A 59 -2.31 -0.29 -11.99
CA ILE A 59 -2.88 1.00 -11.55
C ILE A 59 -3.38 0.91 -10.10
N ASP A 60 -4.11 -0.15 -9.74
CA ASP A 60 -4.57 -0.38 -8.37
C ASP A 60 -3.39 -0.45 -7.38
N ILE A 61 -2.33 -1.19 -7.73
CA ILE A 61 -1.11 -1.31 -6.92
C ILE A 61 -0.45 0.06 -6.73
N ASN A 62 -0.34 0.86 -7.78
CA ASN A 62 0.27 2.18 -7.71
C ASN A 62 -0.50 3.14 -6.79
N LYS A 63 -1.83 3.10 -6.83
CA LYS A 63 -2.69 3.87 -5.90
C LYS A 63 -2.45 3.46 -4.45
N LEU A 64 -2.42 2.15 -4.18
CA LEU A 64 -2.15 1.61 -2.84
C LEU A 64 -0.73 1.95 -2.35
N ALA A 65 0.27 1.89 -3.23
CA ALA A 65 1.65 2.27 -2.91
C ALA A 65 1.79 3.77 -2.62
N HIS A 66 1.02 4.62 -3.31
CA HIS A 66 0.94 6.04 -3.00
C HIS A 66 0.31 6.28 -1.62
N GLU A 67 -0.80 5.60 -1.31
CA GLU A 67 -1.43 5.69 0.01
C GLU A 67 -0.50 5.20 1.13
N HIS A 68 0.20 4.09 0.92
CA HIS A 68 1.22 3.59 1.84
C HIS A 68 2.28 4.65 2.14
N ARG A 69 2.86 5.26 1.10
CA ARG A 69 3.85 6.35 1.25
C ARG A 69 3.29 7.53 2.03
N ARG A 70 2.05 7.94 1.74
CA ARG A 70 1.38 9.04 2.46
C ARG A 70 1.22 8.74 3.95
N ILE A 71 0.86 7.50 4.32
CA ILE A 71 0.78 7.09 5.73
C ILE A 71 2.15 7.12 6.39
N MET A 72 3.18 6.60 5.72
CA MET A 72 4.55 6.61 6.25
C MET A 72 5.04 8.04 6.51
N GLN A 73 4.75 8.99 5.62
CA GLN A 73 5.10 10.40 5.82
C GLN A 73 4.39 11.02 7.04
N LYS A 74 3.12 10.67 7.26
CA LYS A 74 2.38 11.10 8.46
C LYS A 74 3.02 10.54 9.73
N LEU A 75 3.37 9.26 9.75
CA LEU A 75 4.04 8.61 10.87
C LEU A 75 5.41 9.25 11.17
N LEU A 76 6.21 9.53 10.14
CA LEU A 76 7.51 10.19 10.29
C LEU A 76 7.37 11.60 10.88
N THR A 77 6.43 12.38 10.35
CA THR A 77 6.15 13.73 10.86
C THR A 77 5.70 13.69 12.31
N HIS A 78 4.80 12.75 12.63
CA HIS A 78 4.29 12.55 13.97
C HIS A 78 5.40 12.16 14.95
N TYR A 79 6.25 11.20 14.58
CA TYR A 79 7.40 10.77 15.37
C TYR A 79 8.37 11.93 15.69
N ARG A 80 8.66 12.79 14.70
CA ARG A 80 9.49 13.99 14.92
C ARG A 80 8.87 14.95 15.93
N LYS A 81 7.56 15.19 15.85
CA LYS A 81 6.85 16.04 16.82
C LYS A 81 6.85 15.43 18.21
N PHE A 82 6.53 14.15 18.30
CA PHE A 82 6.50 13.41 19.57
C PHE A 82 7.87 13.41 20.26
N THR A 83 8.95 13.13 19.52
CA THR A 83 10.32 13.16 20.06
C THR A 83 10.74 14.56 20.50
N HIS A 84 10.34 15.62 19.77
CA HIS A 84 10.59 16.99 20.18
C HIS A 84 9.83 17.36 21.47
N GLU A 85 8.56 16.98 21.58
CA GLU A 85 7.77 17.17 22.81
C GLU A 85 8.31 16.41 24.02
N LEU A 86 8.88 15.23 23.81
CA LEU A 86 9.53 14.47 24.89
C LEU A 86 10.80 15.17 25.38
N LYS A 87 11.63 15.66 24.45
CA LYS A 87 12.88 16.38 24.75
C LYS A 87 12.68 17.77 25.35
N SER A 88 11.50 18.38 25.19
CA SER A 88 11.20 19.68 25.79
C SER A 88 10.60 19.57 27.19
N LYS A 89 10.20 18.37 27.62
CA LYS A 89 9.58 18.10 28.92
C LYS A 89 10.49 17.34 29.90
N HIS A 90 11.62 16.86 29.41
CA HIS A 90 12.66 16.13 30.15
C HIS A 90 14.01 16.68 29.72
#